data_AF-A0A9N9KVB2-F1
#
_entry.id   AF-A0A9N9KVB2-F1
#
_cell.length_a   1.000
_cell.length_b   1.000
_cell.length_c   1.000
_cell.angle_alpha   90.00
_cell.angle_beta   90.00
_cell.angle_gamma   90.00
#
_symmetry.space_group_name_H-M   'P 1'
#
loop_
_entity.id
_entity.type
_entity.pdbx_description
1 polymer ?
#
loop_
_entity_poly.entity_id
_entity_poly.type
_entity_poly.pdbx_seq_one_letter_code
_entity_poly.pdbx_strand_id
1 'polypeptide(L)'
;MSGFEVVGVVLGGLPLLIKVAHDYREGFEPFVKWVRFKNDFRIFINDVDVEKQMFDNIVDRLLRYAELEEETKKGLLKGNDLEGWRTIEVQRALEKRLGDSCEACLYLLEAIGDDFEKLESIMSLKDGSVS
;
A
#
# COMPACT_ATOMS: atom_id res chain seq x y z
N MET A 1 -13.06 -5.85 2.02
CA MET A 1 -11.93 -6.55 1.38
C MET A 1 -11.58 -7.73 2.25
N SER A 2 -11.18 -8.88 1.69
CA SER A 2 -10.52 -9.90 2.53
C SER A 2 -9.14 -9.36 2.98
N GLY A 3 -8.65 -9.70 4.17
CA GLY A 3 -7.42 -9.08 4.70
C GLY A 3 -6.20 -9.23 3.78
N PHE A 4 -6.08 -10.30 3.00
CA PHE A 4 -4.99 -10.44 2.01
C PHE A 4 -5.17 -9.60 0.75
N GLU A 5 -6.40 -9.28 0.33
CA GLU A 5 -6.63 -8.35 -0.79
C GLU A 5 -6.07 -6.96 -0.51
N VAL A 6 -6.09 -6.55 0.76
CA VAL A 6 -5.55 -5.25 1.18
C VAL A 6 -4.06 -5.14 0.82
N VAL A 7 -3.33 -6.26 0.85
CA VAL A 7 -1.91 -6.26 0.46
C VAL A 7 -1.74 -5.81 -0.99
N GLY A 8 -2.55 -6.34 -1.89
CA GLY A 8 -2.54 -5.93 -3.30
C GLY A 8 -2.92 -4.46 -3.49
N VAL A 9 -3.94 -4.00 -2.76
CA VAL A 9 -4.40 -2.60 -2.80
C VAL A 9 -3.29 -1.65 -2.33
N VAL A 10 -2.63 -1.95 -1.21
CA VAL A 10 -1.54 -1.12 -0.68
C VAL A 10 -0.34 -1.13 -1.62
N LEU A 11 0.06 -2.30 -2.14
CA LEU A 11 1.19 -2.42 -3.09
C LEU A 11 0.95 -1.64 -4.38
N GLY A 12 -0.26 -1.68 -4.94
CA GLY A 12 -0.61 -1.01 -6.19
C GLY A 12 -0.99 0.46 -6.02
N GLY A 13 -1.72 0.77 -4.96
CA GLY A 13 -2.33 2.07 -4.73
C GLY A 13 -1.42 3.07 -4.02
N LEU A 14 -0.63 2.64 -3.03
CA LEU A 14 0.23 3.55 -2.26
C LEU A 14 1.29 4.27 -3.13
N PRO A 15 1.94 3.61 -4.11
CA PRO A 15 2.81 4.30 -5.05
C PRO A 15 2.11 5.41 -5.85
N LEU A 16 0.84 5.21 -6.22
CA LEU A 16 0.06 6.22 -6.95
C LEU A 16 -0.27 7.41 -6.05
N LEU A 17 -0.62 7.15 -4.79
CA LEU A 17 -0.88 8.18 -3.79
C LEU A 17 0.37 9.04 -3.53
N ILE A 18 1.52 8.41 -3.31
CA ILE A 18 2.81 9.08 -3.12
C ILE A 18 3.12 9.96 -4.34
N LYS A 19 2.92 9.43 -5.56
CA LYS A 19 3.13 10.19 -6.79
C LYS A 19 2.22 11.41 -6.87
N VAL A 20 0.92 11.24 -6.64
CA VAL A 20 -0.05 12.35 -6.65
C VAL A 20 0.34 13.42 -5.63
N ALA A 21 0.76 13.01 -4.44
CA ALA A 21 1.16 13.94 -3.40
C ALA A 21 2.47 14.69 -3.76
N HIS A 22 3.39 14.04 -4.46
CA HIS A 22 4.56 14.70 -5.04
C HIS A 22 4.17 15.72 -6.12
N ASP A 23 3.26 15.35 -7.02
CA ASP A 23 2.75 16.23 -8.08
C ASP A 23 2.00 17.44 -7.48
N TYR A 24 1.21 17.23 -6.42
CA TYR A 24 0.55 18.29 -5.66
C TYR A 24 1.56 19.27 -5.05
N ARG A 25 2.68 18.76 -4.51
CA ARG A 25 3.76 19.61 -4.01
C ARG A 25 4.34 20.52 -5.10
N GLU A 26 4.59 20.00 -6.31
CA GLU A 26 5.17 20.80 -7.40
C GLU A 26 4.21 21.93 -7.84
N GLY A 27 2.91 21.66 -7.90
CA GLY A 27 1.90 22.66 -8.24
C GLY A 27 1.73 23.78 -7.21
N PHE A 28 1.96 23.48 -5.92
CA PHE A 28 1.75 24.44 -4.82
C PHE A 28 3.02 25.13 -4.31
N GLU A 29 4.21 24.68 -4.75
CA GLU A 29 5.50 25.28 -4.37
C GLU A 29 5.61 26.81 -4.59
N PRO A 30 4.95 27.42 -5.60
CA PRO A 30 4.98 28.87 -5.82
C PRO A 30 4.23 29.71 -4.76
N PHE A 31 3.38 29.13 -3.92
CA PHE A 31 2.51 29.90 -3.02
C PHE A 31 3.19 30.25 -1.69
N VAL A 32 3.07 31.51 -1.23
CA VAL A 32 3.66 31.97 0.05
C VAL A 32 3.16 31.15 1.26
N LYS A 33 1.92 30.66 1.22
CA LYS A 33 1.36 29.78 2.27
C LYS A 33 2.02 28.40 2.30
N TRP A 34 2.52 27.91 1.15
CA TRP A 34 3.23 26.64 1.06
C TRP A 34 4.49 26.64 1.89
N VAL A 35 5.24 27.75 1.91
CA VAL A 35 6.50 27.87 2.68
C VAL A 35 6.31 27.51 4.16
N ARG A 36 5.14 27.81 4.73
CA ARG A 36 4.83 27.51 6.14
C ARG A 36 4.42 26.04 6.37
N PHE A 37 3.86 25.38 5.37
CA PHE A 37 3.34 24.00 5.45
C PHE A 37 4.31 22.95 4.85
N LYS A 38 5.29 23.40 4.07
CA LYS A 38 6.21 22.57 3.29
C LYS A 38 7.02 21.58 4.13
N ASN A 39 7.38 21.94 5.36
CA ASN A 39 8.15 21.04 6.23
C ASN A 39 7.28 19.88 6.71
N ASP A 40 6.09 20.16 7.25
CA ASP A 40 5.17 19.15 7.75
C ASP A 40 4.73 18.21 6.62
N PHE A 41 4.45 18.76 5.43
CA PHE A 41 4.11 17.96 4.26
C PHE A 41 5.27 17.05 3.81
N ARG A 42 6.50 17.55 3.80
CA ARG A 42 7.68 16.74 3.42
C ARG A 42 7.94 15.63 4.42
N ILE A 43 7.81 15.91 5.72
CA ILE A 43 7.93 14.91 6.78
C ILE A 43 6.88 13.83 6.55
N PHE A 44 5.62 14.22 6.35
CA PHE A 44 4.53 13.28 6.08
C PHE A 44 4.81 12.36 4.88
N ILE A 45 5.20 12.90 3.72
CA ILE A 45 5.51 12.09 2.54
C ILE A 45 6.69 11.15 2.79
N ASN A 46 7.73 11.63 3.46
CA ASN A 46 8.89 10.81 3.80
C ASN A 46 8.51 9.67 4.75
N ASP A 47 7.66 9.93 5.74
CA ASP A 47 7.20 8.90 6.68
C ASP A 47 6.36 7.84 5.95
N VAL A 48 5.47 8.24 5.06
CA VAL A 48 4.69 7.32 4.21
C VAL A 48 5.61 6.49 3.31
N ASP A 49 6.62 7.09 2.69
CA ASP A 49 7.60 6.38 1.86
C ASP A 49 8.39 5.34 2.66
N VAL A 50 8.78 5.67 3.90
CA VAL A 50 9.49 4.75 4.80
C VAL A 50 8.60 3.58 5.19
N GLU A 51 7.36 3.83 5.62
CA GLU A 51 6.41 2.78 5.97
C GLU A 51 6.10 1.88 4.76
N LYS A 52 5.98 2.47 3.56
CA LYS A 52 5.81 1.72 2.31
C LYS A 52 6.98 0.78 2.03
N GLN A 53 8.22 1.23 2.21
CA GLN A 53 9.39 0.36 2.06
C GLN A 53 9.41 -0.77 3.09
N MET A 54 9.00 -0.50 4.33
CA MET A 54 8.89 -1.55 5.35
C MET A 54 7.81 -2.57 4.97
N PHE A 55 6.66 -2.10 4.52
CA PHE A 55 5.56 -2.95 4.04
C PHE A 55 6.00 -3.85 2.89
N ASP A 56 6.60 -3.29 1.84
CA ASP A 56 7.10 -4.05 0.68
C ASP A 56 8.08 -5.14 1.10
N ASN A 57 9.00 -4.83 2.04
CA ASN A 57 9.97 -5.79 2.54
C ASN A 57 9.32 -6.92 3.36
N ILE A 58 8.30 -6.60 4.14
CA ILE A 58 7.53 -7.61 4.89
C ILE A 58 6.81 -8.54 3.92
N VAL A 59 6.18 -7.99 2.89
CA VAL A 59 5.46 -8.78 1.87
C VAL A 59 6.41 -9.62 1.03
N ASP A 60 7.56 -9.08 0.58
CA ASP A 60 8.60 -9.87 -0.11
C ASP A 60 9.06 -11.04 0.75
N ARG A 61 9.35 -10.78 2.03
CA ARG A 61 9.78 -11.82 2.95
C ARG A 61 8.70 -12.87 3.17
N LEU A 62 7.43 -12.46 3.29
CA LEU A 62 6.32 -13.38 3.46
C LEU A 62 6.18 -14.29 2.24
N LEU A 63 6.17 -13.72 1.05
CA LEU A 63 6.03 -14.45 -0.22
C LEU A 63 7.24 -15.32 -0.54
N ARG A 64 8.46 -14.85 -0.27
CA ARG A 64 9.71 -15.60 -0.52
C ARG A 64 9.68 -16.99 0.09
N TYR A 65 9.13 -17.11 1.30
CA TYR A 65 9.02 -18.37 2.04
C TYR A 65 7.64 -19.03 1.95
N ALA A 66 6.70 -18.48 1.16
CA ALA A 66 5.44 -19.14 0.87
C ALA A 66 5.64 -20.29 -0.13
N GLU A 67 4.87 -21.36 0.03
CA GLU A 67 4.83 -22.50 -0.88
C GLU A 67 4.03 -22.14 -2.15
N LEU A 68 4.58 -21.24 -2.96
CA LEU A 68 4.02 -20.75 -4.23
C LEU A 68 5.08 -20.81 -5.34
N GLU A 69 4.63 -20.85 -6.59
CA GLU A 69 5.52 -20.68 -7.75
C GLU A 69 6.16 -19.29 -7.75
N GLU A 70 7.42 -19.21 -8.22
CA GLU A 70 8.19 -17.95 -8.23
C GLU A 70 7.55 -16.89 -9.16
N GLU A 71 6.94 -17.32 -10.24
CA GLU A 71 6.19 -16.50 -11.19
C GLU A 71 4.99 -15.85 -10.49
N THR A 72 4.24 -16.60 -9.69
CA THR A 72 3.13 -16.11 -8.88
C THR A 72 3.61 -15.09 -7.86
N LYS A 73 4.68 -15.38 -7.11
CA LYS A 73 5.27 -14.44 -6.14
C LYS A 73 5.65 -13.10 -6.79
N LYS A 74 6.31 -13.16 -7.96
CA LYS A 74 6.70 -11.97 -8.72
C LYS A 74 5.50 -11.18 -9.25
N GLY A 75 4.42 -11.86 -9.63
CA GLY A 75 3.16 -11.23 -10.04
C GLY A 75 2.54 -10.43 -8.90
N LEU A 76 2.38 -11.06 -7.74
CA LEU A 76 1.80 -10.45 -6.55
C LEU A 76 2.59 -9.22 -6.07
N LEU A 77 3.94 -9.29 -6.07
CA LEU A 77 4.81 -8.18 -5.66
C LEU A 77 4.78 -6.97 -6.59
N LYS A 78 4.35 -7.11 -7.84
CA LYS A 78 4.22 -5.97 -8.76
C LYS A 78 3.04 -5.06 -8.43
N GLY A 79 2.13 -5.49 -7.54
CA GLY A 79 1.01 -4.67 -7.08
C GLY A 79 -0.12 -4.47 -8.12
N ASN A 80 -0.02 -5.08 -9.30
CA ASN A 80 -1.05 -5.00 -10.35
C ASN A 80 -1.94 -6.24 -10.42
N ASP A 81 -1.63 -7.29 -9.66
CA ASP A 81 -2.36 -8.56 -9.64
C ASP A 81 -3.28 -8.66 -8.41
N LEU A 82 -4.34 -7.85 -8.39
CA LEU A 82 -5.32 -7.84 -7.30
C LEU A 82 -6.08 -9.17 -7.19
N GLU A 83 -6.36 -9.83 -8.32
CA GLU A 83 -7.06 -11.12 -8.34
C GLU A 83 -6.17 -12.25 -7.83
N GLY A 84 -4.85 -12.18 -8.05
CA GLY A 84 -3.89 -13.14 -7.50
C GLY A 84 -4.00 -13.28 -5.97
N TRP A 85 -4.18 -12.16 -5.26
CA TRP A 85 -4.37 -12.12 -3.80
C TRP A 85 -5.67 -12.78 -3.31
N ARG A 86 -6.65 -12.97 -4.20
CA ARG A 86 -7.93 -13.63 -3.90
C ARG A 86 -7.90 -15.14 -4.09
N THR A 87 -6.85 -15.66 -4.73
CA THR A 87 -6.78 -17.09 -5.01
C THR A 87 -6.62 -17.89 -3.72
N ILE A 88 -7.37 -18.99 -3.62
CA ILE A 88 -7.34 -19.90 -2.46
C ILE A 88 -5.92 -20.45 -2.23
N GLU A 89 -5.17 -20.67 -3.31
CA GLU A 89 -3.78 -21.14 -3.24
C GLU A 89 -2.88 -20.12 -2.51
N VAL A 90 -2.93 -18.85 -2.92
CA VAL A 90 -2.17 -17.76 -2.29
C VAL A 90 -2.60 -17.58 -0.84
N GLN A 91 -3.91 -17.50 -0.57
CA GLN A 91 -4.42 -17.35 0.79
C GLN A 91 -3.94 -18.47 1.71
N ARG A 92 -4.06 -19.74 1.30
CA ARG A 92 -3.59 -20.88 2.09
C ARG A 92 -2.08 -20.88 2.31
N ALA A 93 -1.30 -20.51 1.29
CA ALA A 93 0.15 -20.45 1.43
C ALA A 93 0.57 -19.38 2.44
N LEU A 94 -0.12 -18.23 2.44
CA LEU A 94 0.11 -17.13 3.40
C LEU A 94 -0.38 -17.48 4.81
N GLU A 95 -1.57 -18.08 4.94
CA GLU A 95 -2.09 -18.59 6.22
C GLU A 95 -1.14 -19.58 6.86
N LYS A 96 -0.68 -20.58 6.09
CA LYS A 96 0.31 -21.57 6.54
C LYS A 96 1.61 -20.90 6.97
N ARG A 97 2.04 -19.86 6.25
CA ARG A 97 3.28 -19.14 6.55
C ARG A 97 3.18 -18.26 7.80
N LEU A 98 2.02 -17.66 8.04
CA LEU A 98 1.75 -16.81 9.20
C LEU A 98 1.43 -17.63 10.45
N GLY A 99 0.90 -18.85 10.29
CA GLY A 99 0.53 -19.73 11.39
C GLY A 99 -0.43 -19.05 12.35
N ASP A 100 -0.17 -19.17 13.65
CA ASP A 100 -1.02 -18.63 14.71
C ASP A 100 -1.17 -17.09 14.67
N SER A 101 -0.24 -16.39 14.01
CA SER A 101 -0.30 -14.93 13.85
C SER A 101 -1.24 -14.49 12.74
N CYS A 102 -1.81 -15.40 11.95
CA CYS A 102 -2.56 -15.06 10.75
C CYS A 102 -3.76 -14.15 11.04
N GLU A 103 -4.54 -14.46 12.07
CA GLU A 103 -5.71 -13.66 12.45
C GLU A 103 -5.32 -12.23 12.85
N ALA A 104 -4.30 -12.07 13.69
CA ALA A 104 -3.80 -10.77 14.09
C ALA A 104 -3.23 -9.97 12.90
N CYS A 105 -2.54 -10.65 11.98
CA CYS A 105 -2.04 -10.02 10.76
C CYS A 105 -3.19 -9.54 9.86
N LEU A 106 -4.23 -10.35 9.66
CA LEU A 106 -5.40 -9.96 8.86
C LEU A 106 -6.11 -8.76 9.47
N TYR A 107 -6.27 -8.72 10.79
CA TYR A 107 -6.84 -7.57 11.49
C TYR A 107 -6.04 -6.29 11.27
N LEU A 108 -4.69 -6.36 11.33
CA LEU A 108 -3.84 -5.21 11.04
C LEU A 108 -3.92 -4.78 9.58
N LEU A 109 -4.01 -5.74 8.65
CA LEU A 109 -4.18 -5.44 7.23
C LEU A 109 -5.51 -4.76 6.96
N GLU A 110 -6.60 -5.19 7.59
CA GLU A 110 -7.89 -4.51 7.49
C GLU A 110 -7.82 -3.06 7.99
N ALA A 111 -7.18 -2.81 9.13
CA ALA A 111 -6.97 -1.46 9.65
C ALA A 111 -6.17 -0.57 8.68
N ILE A 112 -5.11 -1.12 8.05
CA ILE A 112 -4.34 -0.42 7.01
C ILE A 112 -5.24 -0.12 5.80
N GLY A 113 -6.12 -1.04 5.41
CA GLY A 113 -7.08 -0.85 4.33
C GLY A 113 -8.03 0.31 4.61
N ASP A 114 -8.59 0.37 5.81
CA ASP A 114 -9.48 1.47 6.22
C ASP A 114 -8.77 2.83 6.20
N ASP A 115 -7.51 2.88 6.64
CA ASP A 115 -6.72 4.11 6.62
C ASP A 115 -6.35 4.53 5.19
N PHE A 116 -6.08 3.54 4.33
CA PHE A 116 -5.85 3.76 2.90
C PHE A 116 -7.08 4.37 2.21
N GLU A 117 -8.28 3.82 2.42
CA GLU A 117 -9.52 4.34 1.86
C GLU A 117 -9.81 5.79 2.32
N LYS A 118 -9.57 6.08 3.62
CA LYS A 118 -9.69 7.46 4.14
C LYS A 118 -8.72 8.40 3.44
N LEU A 119 -7.48 7.98 3.26
CA LEU A 119 -6.46 8.80 2.62
C LEU A 119 -6.79 9.08 1.15
N GLU A 120 -7.26 8.07 0.42
CA GLU A 120 -7.76 8.22 -0.96
C GLU A 120 -8.92 9.22 -1.03
N SER A 121 -9.88 9.12 -0.09
CA SER A 121 -11.01 10.05 -0.01
C SER A 121 -10.58 11.49 0.31
N ILE A 122 -9.61 11.70 1.19
CA ILE A 122 -9.12 13.04 1.55
C ILE A 122 -8.41 13.71 0.37
N MET A 123 -7.72 12.93 -0.46
CA MET A 123 -6.99 13.45 -1.61
C MET A 123 -7.86 13.67 -2.85
N SER A 124 -9.18 13.44 -2.77
CA SER A 124 -10.13 13.61 -3.87
C SER A 124 -9.72 12.89 -5.15
N LEU A 125 -9.15 11.68 -5.02
CA LEU A 125 -8.78 10.84 -6.16
C LEU A 125 -10.01 10.19 -6.80
N LYS A 126 -10.93 11.00 -7.31
CA LYS A 126 -11.84 10.56 -8.37
C LYS A 126 -11.21 10.94 -9.70
N ASP A 127 -10.79 9.94 -10.46
CA ASP A 127 -10.35 10.06 -11.85
C ASP A 127 -9.02 10.81 -12.11
N GLY A 128 -8.02 10.62 -11.24
CA GLY A 128 -6.63 11.00 -11.56
C GLY A 128 -6.41 12.50 -11.85
N SER A 129 -7.33 13.35 -11.39
CA SER A 129 -7.24 14.82 -11.49
C SER A 129 -7.68 15.43 -10.17
N VAL A 130 -6.87 16.38 -9.68
CA VAL A 130 -7.24 17.24 -8.54
C VAL A 130 -8.38 18.15 -9.03
N SER A 131 -9.54 18.10 -8.37
CA SER A 131 -10.64 19.04 -8.59
C SER A 131 -10.42 20.35 -7.84
#